data_AF-A0A554LK44-F1
#
_entry.id   AF-A0A554LK44-F1
#
_cell.length_a   1.000
_cell.length_b   1.000
_cell.length_c   1.000
_cell.angle_alpha   90.00
_cell.angle_beta   90.00
_cell.angle_gamma   90.00
#
_symmetry.space_group_name_H-M   'P 1'
#
loop_
_entity.id
_entity.type
_entity.pdbx_description
1 polymer ?
#
loop_
_entity_poly.entity_id
_entity_poly.type
_entity_poly.pdbx_seq_one_letter_code
_entity_poly.pdbx_strand_id
1 'polypeptide(L)'
;MIISNLIECTFLGFDKDGFGIVRIGNNKTGPMSNQTFKVAKKFLPEKIKENDILYFELINEEIKTNRQKNLAESVLKEILEK
;
A
#
# COMPACT_ATOMS: atom_id res chain seq x y z
N MET A 1 9.35 3.57 -18.57
CA MET A 1 7.95 3.23 -18.24
C MET A 1 7.90 2.95 -16.74
N ILE A 2 7.57 3.96 -15.92
CA ILE A 2 7.43 3.76 -14.47
C ILE A 2 6.02 3.22 -14.27
N ILE A 3 5.89 1.90 -14.18
CA ILE A 3 4.68 1.28 -13.64
C ILE A 3 4.75 1.60 -12.15
N SER A 4 4.10 2.70 -11.75
CA SER A 4 3.92 2.96 -10.32
C SER A 4 3.14 1.78 -9.75
N ASN A 5 3.74 1.00 -8.84
CA ASN A 5 3.06 -0.09 -8.13
C ASN A 5 2.07 0.42 -7.07
N LEU A 6 1.76 1.71 -7.11
CA LEU A 6 0.85 2.38 -6.21
C LEU A 6 -0.57 2.25 -6.75
N ILE A 7 -1.43 1.59 -5.98
CA ILE A 7 -2.86 1.48 -6.25
C ILE A 7 -3.58 2.51 -5.41
N GLU A 8 -4.33 3.38 -6.07
CA GLU A 8 -5.25 4.28 -5.39
C GLU A 8 -6.56 3.56 -5.07
N CYS A 9 -7.00 3.71 -3.83
CA CYS A 9 -8.23 3.13 -3.32
C CYS A 9 -9.05 4.16 -2.52
N THR A 10 -10.37 4.04 -2.54
CA THR A 10 -11.27 4.78 -1.66
C THR A 10 -11.72 3.89 -0.50
N PHE A 11 -11.65 4.37 0.74
CA PHE A 11 -12.20 3.66 1.89
C PHE A 11 -13.72 3.79 1.95
N LEU A 12 -14.43 2.66 2.12
CA LEU A 12 -15.89 2.60 2.12
C LEU A 12 -16.48 2.32 3.51
N GLY A 13 -15.67 2.23 4.55
CA GLY A 13 -16.11 1.89 5.90
C GLY A 13 -15.70 0.49 6.35
N PHE A 14 -16.27 0.04 7.47
CA PHE A 14 -16.00 -1.28 8.05
C PHE A 14 -17.16 -2.24 7.77
N ASP A 15 -16.85 -3.52 7.55
CA ASP A 15 -17.84 -4.58 7.54
C ASP A 15 -18.26 -5.00 8.96
N LYS A 16 -19.21 -5.94 9.05
CA LYS A 16 -19.73 -6.45 10.32
C LYS A 16 -18.67 -7.17 11.17
N ASP A 17 -17.64 -7.69 10.52
CA ASP A 17 -16.54 -8.43 11.14
C ASP A 17 -15.37 -7.50 11.55
N GLY A 18 -15.48 -6.20 11.26
CA GLY A 18 -14.49 -5.19 11.60
C GLY A 18 -13.34 -5.05 10.59
N PHE A 19 -13.43 -5.65 9.41
CA PHE A 19 -12.51 -5.40 8.30
C PHE A 19 -12.87 -4.11 7.59
N GLY A 20 -11.86 -3.33 7.22
CA GLY A 20 -12.08 -2.17 6.37
C GLY A 20 -12.33 -2.59 4.92
N ILE A 21 -13.32 -1.99 4.29
CA ILE A 21 -13.62 -2.18 2.87
C ILE A 21 -12.98 -1.04 2.11
N VAL A 22 -12.20 -1.37 1.08
CA VAL A 22 -11.60 -0.37 0.18
C VAL A 22 -11.95 -0.73 -1.26
N ARG A 23 -12.18 0.29 -2.09
CA ARG A 23 -12.48 0.17 -3.51
C ARG A 23 -11.30 0.66 -4.34
N ILE A 24 -10.81 -0.18 -5.23
CA ILE A 24 -9.75 0.16 -6.18
C ILE A 24 -10.28 1.13 -7.22
N GLY A 25 -9.55 2.21 -7.47
CA GLY A 25 -9.67 2.98 -8.70
C GLY A 25 -9.93 4.46 -8.53
N ASN A 26 -9.30 5.21 -9.44
CA ASN A 26 -9.40 6.64 -9.63
C ASN A 26 -9.90 6.94 -11.05
N ASN A 27 -11.16 6.59 -11.34
CA ASN A 27 -11.83 6.85 -12.64
C ASN A 27 -11.13 6.33 -13.91
N LYS A 28 -10.12 5.46 -13.80
CA LYS A 28 -9.46 4.81 -14.96
C LYS A 28 -10.02 3.42 -15.20
N THR A 29 -10.31 3.13 -16.46
CA THR A 29 -10.76 1.81 -16.93
C THR A 29 -9.58 0.85 -16.96
N GLY A 30 -9.62 -0.14 -16.07
CA GLY A 30 -8.66 -1.23 -15.99
C GLY A 30 -9.34 -2.46 -15.39
N PRO A 31 -8.74 -3.65 -15.51
CA PRO A 31 -9.39 -4.92 -15.13
C PRO A 31 -9.74 -5.01 -13.63
N MET A 32 -9.07 -4.24 -12.78
CA MET A 32 -9.33 -4.17 -11.33
C MET A 32 -10.10 -2.91 -10.89
N SER A 33 -10.55 -2.08 -11.83
CA SER A 33 -11.29 -0.85 -11.52
C SER A 33 -12.63 -1.18 -10.85
N ASN A 34 -13.00 -0.41 -9.82
CA ASN A 34 -14.20 -0.59 -8.99
C ASN A 34 -14.29 -1.91 -8.21
N GLN A 35 -13.25 -2.74 -8.20
CA GLN A 35 -13.21 -3.92 -7.34
C GLN A 35 -13.04 -3.49 -5.89
N THR A 36 -13.71 -4.20 -4.98
CA THR A 36 -13.55 -4.00 -3.53
C THR A 36 -12.75 -5.13 -2.93
N PHE A 37 -11.95 -4.82 -1.93
CA PHE A 37 -11.25 -5.82 -1.12
C PHE A 37 -11.30 -5.45 0.36
N LYS A 38 -11.10 -6.47 1.20
CA LYS A 38 -11.09 -6.34 2.65
C LYS A 38 -9.66 -6.14 3.14
N VAL A 39 -9.48 -5.21 4.07
CA VAL A 39 -8.21 -4.88 4.71
C VAL A 39 -8.38 -5.02 6.22
N ALA A 40 -7.45 -5.71 6.88
CA ALA A 40 -7.49 -5.81 8.33
C ALA A 40 -7.28 -4.43 8.96
N LYS A 41 -8.10 -4.09 9.96
CA LYS A 41 -8.10 -2.78 10.63
C LYS A 41 -6.70 -2.29 11.07
N LYS A 42 -5.83 -3.21 11.51
CA LYS A 42 -4.45 -2.91 11.93
C LYS A 42 -3.56 -2.28 10.83
N PHE A 43 -3.93 -2.43 9.56
CA PHE A 43 -3.20 -1.87 8.42
C PHE A 43 -3.78 -0.54 7.93
N LEU A 44 -4.86 -0.06 8.57
CA LEU A 44 -5.49 1.21 8.23
C LEU A 44 -5.04 2.30 9.20
N PRO A 45 -4.97 3.57 8.75
CA PRO A 45 -4.76 4.71 9.64
C PRO A 45 -5.82 4.77 10.74
N GLU A 46 -5.41 5.14 11.96
CA GLU A 46 -6.30 5.18 13.13
C GLU A 46 -7.50 6.13 12.97
N LYS A 47 -7.33 7.22 12.22
CA LYS A 47 -8.33 8.28 12.02
C LYS A 47 -8.97 8.24 10.63
N ILE A 48 -9.02 7.07 10.00
CA ILE A 48 -9.62 6.91 8.68
C ILE A 48 -11.12 7.19 8.68
N LYS A 49 -11.59 7.89 7.65
CA LYS A 49 -13.01 8.22 7.42
C LYS A 49 -13.47 7.66 6.08
N GLU A 50 -14.76 7.38 5.99
CA GLU A 50 -15.39 6.98 4.72
C GLU A 50 -15.11 8.02 3.64
N ASN A 51 -14.79 7.54 2.44
CA ASN A 51 -14.33 8.28 1.27
C ASN A 51 -12.88 8.82 1.33
N ASP A 52 -12.11 8.52 2.37
CA ASP A 52 -10.67 8.80 2.37
C ASP A 52 -9.96 8.05 1.24
N ILE A 53 -8.97 8.70 0.62
CA ILE A 53 -8.13 8.12 -0.43
C ILE A 53 -6.91 7.47 0.24
N LEU A 54 -6.68 6.20 -0.08
CA LEU A 54 -5.56 5.40 0.34
C LEU A 54 -4.69 5.02 -0.85
N TYR A 55 -3.39 4.97 -0.63
CA TYR A 55 -2.43 4.50 -1.61
C TYR A 55 -1.77 3.22 -1.12
N PHE A 56 -2.00 2.12 -1.82
CA PHE A 56 -1.42 0.81 -1.54
C PHE A 56 -0.25 0.56 -2.47
N GLU A 57 0.96 0.45 -1.93
CA GLU A 57 2.12 0.03 -2.71
C GLU A 57 2.18 -1.50 -2.78
N LEU A 58 2.11 -2.07 -3.99
CA LEU A 58 2.37 -3.48 -4.20
C LEU A 58 3.88 -3.71 -4.36
N ILE A 59 4.46 -4.41 -3.38
CA ILE A 59 5.88 -4.73 -3.38
C ILE A 59 6.03 -6.19 -3.84
N ASN A 60 6.71 -6.41 -4.96
CA ASN A 60 7.14 -7.76 -5.37
C ASN A 60 8.42 -8.16 -4.60
N GLU A 61 8.77 -9.45 -4.59
CA GLU A 61 9.94 -9.95 -3.84
C GLU A 61 11.25 -9.32 -4.30
N GLU A 62 11.37 -9.01 -5.58
CA GLU A 62 12.56 -8.37 -6.15
C GLU A 62 12.76 -6.95 -5.60
N ILE A 63 11.71 -6.13 -5.58
CA ILE A 63 11.73 -4.77 -5.00
C ILE A 63 12.01 -4.85 -3.50
N LYS A 64 11.43 -5.83 -2.80
CA LYS A 64 11.69 -6.05 -1.37
C LYS A 64 13.17 -6.37 -1.12
N THR A 65 13.73 -7.28 -1.91
CA THR A 65 15.14 -7.70 -1.81
C THR A 65 16.08 -6.53 -2.09
N ASN A 66 15.81 -5.74 -3.12
CA ASN A 66 16.60 -4.55 -3.45
C ASN A 66 16.54 -3.49 -2.35
N ARG A 67 15.36 -3.23 -1.76
CA ARG A 67 15.22 -2.31 -0.62
C ARG A 67 16.01 -2.78 0.60
N GLN A 68 15.98 -4.08 0.90
CA GLN A 68 16.74 -4.65 2.01
C GLN A 68 18.25 -4.58 1.79
N LYS A 69 18.70 -4.85 0.56
CA LYS A 69 20.11 -4.72 0.18
C LYS A 69 20.60 -3.29 0.34
N ASN A 70 19.87 -2.31 -0.20
CA ASN A 70 20.23 -0.89 -0.08
C ASN A 70 20.27 -0.42 1.37
N LEU A 71 19.32 -0.89 2.20
CA LEU A 71 19.33 -0.60 3.63
C LEU A 71 20.57 -1.19 4.32
N ALA A 72 20.91 -2.45 4.03
CA ALA A 72 22.08 -3.11 4.58
C ALA A 72 23.38 -2.38 4.19
N GLU A 73 23.52 -1.98 2.92
CA GLU A 73 24.66 -1.19 2.44
C GLU A 73 24.76 0.16 3.15
N SER A 74 23.64 0.87 3.33
CA SER A 74 23.61 2.14 4.05
C SER A 74 24.02 2.00 5.52
N VAL A 75 23.55 0.96 6.20
CA VAL A 75 23.91 0.68 7.60
C VAL A 75 25.39 0.33 7.73
N LEU A 76 25.90 -0.53 6.85
CA LEU A 76 27.33 -0.88 6.83
C LEU A 76 28.21 0.34 6.61
N LYS A 77 27.80 1.24 5.71
CA LYS A 77 28.51 2.50 5.46
C LYS A 77 28.53 3.39 6.70
N GLU A 78 27.41 3.54 7.41
CA GLU A 78 27.36 4.34 8.64
C GLU A 78 28.27 3.75 9.75
N ILE A 79 28.37 2.42 9.83
CA ILE A 79 29.26 1.75 10.80
C ILE A 79 30.74 1.98 10.46
N LEU A 80 31.11 1.96 9.18
CA LEU A 80 32.50 2.11 8.72
C LEU A 80 32.97 3.57 8.69
N GLU A 81 32.06 4.54 8.55
CA GLU A 81 32.35 5.97 8.56
C GLU A 81 32.33 6.61 9.97
N LYS A 82 31.98 5.83 11.00
CA LYS A 82 32.16 6.17 12.42
C LYS A 82 33.46 5.58 12.96
#